data_AF-A0AAE1SCL1-F1
#
_entry.id   AF-A0AAE1SCL1-F1
#
_cell.length_a   1.000
_cell.length_b   1.000
_cell.length_c   1.000
_cell.angle_alpha   90.00
_cell.angle_beta   90.00
_cell.angle_gamma   90.00
#
_symmetry.space_group_name_H-M   'P 1'
#
loop_
_entity.id
_entity.type
_entity.pdbx_description
1 polymer ?
#
loop_
_entity_poly.entity_id
_entity_poly.type
_entity_poly.pdbx_seq_one_letter_code
_entity_poly.pdbx_strand_id
1 'polypeptide(L)'
;MRQGQIPQHAEFLRACGKSNSRLSEVIYVITSTVRDACGKPPSERLFLDKYGNFCLCLDEIVSKGLLENTEKDRITRLMRLKPPSEF
;
A
#
# COMPACT_ATOMS: atom_id res chain seq x y z
N MET A 1 29.65 0.67 -18.94
CA MET A 1 29.41 0.82 -17.49
C MET A 1 27.98 1.33 -17.28
N ARG A 2 26.97 0.46 -17.26
CA ARG A 2 25.61 0.81 -16.79
C ARG A 2 25.16 -0.31 -15.87
N GLN A 3 25.59 -0.24 -14.61
CA GLN A 3 25.04 -1.10 -13.58
C GLN A 3 23.59 -0.69 -13.38
N GLY A 4 22.69 -1.66 -13.61
CA GLY A 4 21.27 -1.49 -13.39
C GLY A 4 21.01 -1.18 -11.92
N GLN A 5 20.43 -0.01 -11.68
CA GLN A 5 19.72 0.29 -10.45
C GLN A 5 18.57 -0.72 -10.31
N ILE A 6 18.83 -1.81 -9.60
CA ILE A 6 17.76 -2.55 -8.94
C ILE A 6 17.13 -1.52 -7.97
N PRO A 7 15.84 -1.20 -8.12
CA PRO A 7 15.28 -0.05 -7.43
C PRO A 7 15.31 -0.31 -5.93
N GLN A 8 15.81 0.65 -5.15
CA GLN A 8 15.82 0.64 -3.67
C GLN A 8 14.47 0.20 -3.07
N HIS A 9 13.38 0.39 -3.80
CA HIS A 9 12.04 -0.08 -3.49
C HIS A 9 11.91 -1.62 -3.35
N ALA A 10 12.59 -2.40 -4.19
CA ALA A 10 12.57 -3.86 -4.13
C ALA A 10 13.36 -4.39 -2.91
N GLU A 11 14.46 -3.74 -2.54
CA GLU A 11 15.20 -4.02 -1.31
C GLU A 11 14.41 -3.60 -0.06
N PHE A 12 13.77 -2.44 -0.08
CA PHE A 12 12.90 -1.98 1.01
C PHE A 12 11.77 -2.97 1.28
N LEU A 13 11.08 -3.43 0.22
CA LEU A 13 10.06 -4.47 0.32
C LEU A 13 10.59 -5.79 0.89
N ARG A 14 11.81 -6.19 0.49
CA ARG A 14 12.47 -7.40 0.98
C ARG A 14 12.94 -7.27 2.43
N ALA A 15 13.25 -6.05 2.88
CA ALA A 15 13.59 -5.74 4.26
C ALA A 15 12.33 -5.72 5.16
N CYS A 16 11.23 -5.10 4.71
CA CYS A 16 9.96 -5.10 5.45
C CYS A 16 9.41 -6.52 5.65
N GLY A 17 9.51 -7.40 4.64
CA GLY A 17 9.11 -8.81 4.79
C GLY A 17 9.93 -9.64 5.77
N LYS A 18 11.04 -9.11 6.31
CA LYS A 18 11.94 -9.80 7.27
C LYS A 18 11.82 -9.31 8.71
N SER A 19 11.07 -8.25 8.98
CA SER A 19 10.88 -7.72 10.34
C SER A 19 9.62 -8.34 10.96
N ASN A 20 9.73 -9.04 12.10
CA ASN A 20 8.61 -9.64 12.84
C ASN A 20 7.81 -8.58 13.66
N SER A 21 7.35 -7.50 13.03
CA SER A 21 6.57 -6.45 13.70
C SER A 21 5.25 -6.20 12.96
N ARG A 22 4.15 -5.96 13.69
CA ARG A 22 2.85 -5.61 13.07
C ARG A 22 2.94 -4.39 12.12
N LEU A 23 3.89 -3.50 12.40
CA LEU A 23 4.23 -2.37 11.54
C LEU A 23 4.78 -2.78 10.18
N SER A 24 5.61 -3.83 10.11
CA SER A 24 6.18 -4.29 8.85
C SER A 24 5.11 -4.90 7.94
N GLU A 25 4.14 -5.60 8.52
CA GLU A 25 2.99 -6.17 7.83
C GLU A 25 2.10 -5.05 7.26
N VAL A 26 1.82 -4.02 8.05
CA VAL A 26 1.10 -2.81 7.59
C VAL A 26 1.83 -2.13 6.44
N ILE A 27 3.14 -1.88 6.58
CA ILE A 27 3.95 -1.25 5.52
C ILE A 27 3.94 -2.12 4.26
N TYR A 28 4.03 -3.45 4.41
CA TYR A 28 3.99 -4.38 3.30
C TYR A 28 2.65 -4.33 2.56
N VAL A 29 1.53 -4.37 3.29
CA VAL A 29 0.19 -4.29 2.71
C VAL A 29 0.01 -2.98 1.96
N ILE A 30 0.36 -1.83 2.56
CA ILE A 30 0.30 -0.51 1.93
C ILE A 30 1.12 -0.50 0.64
N THR A 31 2.39 -0.92 0.71
CA THR A 31 3.30 -0.88 -0.44
C THR A 31 2.82 -1.82 -1.55
N SER A 32 2.25 -2.98 -1.20
CA SER A 32 1.67 -3.92 -2.16
C SER A 32 0.43 -3.36 -2.85
N THR A 33 -0.44 -2.64 -2.12
CA THR A 33 -1.60 -1.96 -2.68
C THR A 33 -1.18 -0.83 -3.61
N VAL A 34 -0.17 -0.03 -3.23
CA VAL A 34 0.36 1.05 -4.08
C VAL A 34 0.92 0.49 -5.38
N ARG A 35 1.71 -0.57 -5.32
CA ARG A 35 2.26 -1.23 -6.51
C ARG A 35 1.15 -1.71 -7.44
N ASP A 36 0.16 -2.42 -6.90
CA ASP A 36 -0.90 -3.04 -7.68
C ASP A 36 -1.86 -2.02 -8.27
N ALA A 37 -2.16 -0.94 -7.55
CA ALA A 37 -2.95 0.16 -8.05
C ALA A 37 -2.20 0.93 -9.16
N CYS A 38 -0.89 1.10 -9.05
CA CYS A 38 -0.07 1.83 -10.02
C CYS A 38 0.21 1.02 -11.30
N GLY A 39 0.38 -0.31 -11.22
CA GLY A 39 0.67 -1.19 -12.36
C GLY A 39 2.04 -0.97 -13.04
N LYS A 40 2.74 0.12 -12.67
CA LYS A 40 4.09 0.54 -13.09
C LYS A 40 4.80 1.13 -11.87
N PRO A 41 6.13 1.36 -11.91
CA PRO A 41 6.83 2.03 -10.81
C PRO A 41 6.09 3.31 -10.42
N PRO A 42 5.72 3.47 -9.14
CA PRO A 42 4.93 4.62 -8.71
C PRO A 42 5.73 5.90 -8.95
N SER A 43 5.16 6.79 -9.77
CA SER A 43 5.60 8.18 -9.83
C SER A 43 4.73 9.00 -8.90
N GLU A 44 5.25 10.12 -8.38
CA GLU A 44 4.52 11.01 -7.46
C GLU A 44 3.16 11.43 -8.05
N ARG A 45 3.12 11.75 -9.35
CA ARG A 45 1.88 12.10 -10.04
C ARG A 45 0.86 10.96 -10.07
N LEU A 46 1.29 9.74 -10.37
CA LEU A 46 0.40 8.57 -10.39
C LEU A 46 -0.09 8.19 -8.99
N PHE A 47 0.76 8.41 -7.98
CA PHE A 47 0.38 8.21 -6.59
C PHE A 47 -0.72 9.19 -6.17
N LEU A 48 -0.57 10.47 -6.52
CA LEU A 48 -1.57 11.51 -6.25
C LEU A 48 -2.89 11.26 -6.99
N ASP A 49 -2.83 10.83 -8.25
CA ASP A 49 -4.04 10.47 -9.03
C ASP A 49 -4.86 9.34 -8.38
N LYS A 50 -4.22 8.52 -7.53
CA LYS A 50 -4.84 7.38 -6.82
C LYS A 50 -4.94 7.60 -5.31
N TYR A 51 -4.65 8.80 -4.82
CA TYR A 51 -4.53 9.08 -3.39
C TYR A 51 -5.82 8.77 -2.63
N GLY A 52 -6.99 9.11 -3.19
CA GLY A 52 -8.28 8.76 -2.58
C GLY A 52 -8.45 7.25 -2.34
N ASN A 53 -8.04 6.40 -3.30
CA ASN A 53 -8.08 4.95 -3.15
C ASN A 53 -7.10 4.47 -2.07
N PHE A 54 -5.94 5.13 -1.94
CA PHE A 54 -4.99 4.80 -0.88
C PHE A 54 -5.50 5.21 0.50
N CYS A 55 -6.16 6.36 0.63
CA CYS A 55 -6.82 6.77 1.86
C CYS A 55 -7.88 5.75 2.29
N LEU A 56 -8.70 5.27 1.36
CA LEU A 56 -9.68 4.21 1.64
C LEU A 56 -9.00 2.91 2.07
N CYS A 57 -7.91 2.51 1.41
CA CYS A 57 -7.13 1.34 1.80
C CYS A 57 -6.56 1.49 3.22
N LEU A 58 -6.04 2.68 3.55
CA LEU A 58 -5.44 2.96 4.85
C LEU A 58 -6.47 2.95 5.96
N ASP A 59 -7.68 3.45 5.72
CA ASP A 59 -8.78 3.45 6.69
C ASP A 59 -9.22 2.02 7.05
N GLU A 60 -9.15 1.08 6.10
CA GLU A 60 -9.40 -0.34 6.38
C GLU A 60 -8.24 -1.03 7.13
N ILE A 61 -7.01 -0.58 6.91
CA ILE A 61 -5.83 -1.16 7.58
C ILE A 61 -5.73 -0.62 9.00
N VAL A 62 -5.82 0.70 9.16
CA VAL A 62 -5.70 1.40 10.45
C VAL A 62 -6.89 2.34 10.61
N SER A 63 -7.74 2.05 11.60
CA SER A 63 -8.85 2.90 12.00
C SER A 63 -8.64 3.39 13.42
N LYS A 64 -8.72 4.70 13.64
CA LYS A 64 -8.52 5.35 14.96
C LYS A 64 -7.23 4.92 15.68
N GLY A 65 -6.17 4.62 14.93
CA GLY A 65 -4.88 4.17 15.48
C GLY A 65 -4.80 2.68 15.84
N LEU A 66 -5.84 1.90 15.55
CA LEU A 66 -5.87 0.45 15.73
C LEU A 66 -5.74 -0.26 14.39
N LEU A 67 -4.93 -1.33 14.36
CA LEU A 67 -4.79 -2.20 13.19
C LEU A 67 -6.02 -3.10 13.08
N GLU A 68 -6.84 -2.89 12.04
CA GLU A 68 -8.09 -3.64 11.84
C GLU A 68 -7.94 -4.78 10.84
N ASN A 69 -7.24 -4.55 9.73
CA ASN A 69 -7.07 -5.55 8.67
C ASN A 69 -5.64 -5.58 8.14
N THR A 70 -5.07 -6.78 8.02
CA THR A 70 -3.80 -7.01 7.31
C THR A 70 -3.96 -7.89 6.08
N GLU A 71 -5.14 -8.48 5.87
CA GLU A 71 -5.42 -9.32 4.71
C GLU A 71 -5.81 -8.46 3.50
N LYS A 72 -4.93 -8.43 2.51
CA LYS A 72 -5.07 -7.65 1.28
C LYS A 72 -6.38 -7.92 0.51
N ASP A 73 -6.78 -9.19 0.37
CA ASP A 73 -8.00 -9.55 -0.36
C ASP A 73 -9.26 -9.04 0.36
N ARG A 74 -9.24 -9.07 1.69
CA ARG A 74 -10.31 -8.52 2.54
C ARG A 74 -10.38 -7.01 2.38
N ILE A 75 -9.24 -6.31 2.50
CA ILE A 75 -9.15 -4.85 2.30
C ILE A 75 -9.66 -4.45 0.92
N THR A 76 -9.26 -5.17 -0.13
CA THR A 76 -9.68 -4.88 -1.52
C THR A 76 -11.20 -5.02 -1.70
N ARG A 77 -11.83 -5.98 -1.03
CA ARG A 77 -13.29 -6.12 -1.04
C ARG A 77 -13.98 -4.99 -0.29
N LEU A 78 -13.47 -4.62 0.88
CA LEU A 78 -14.02 -3.55 1.73
C LEU A 78 -13.96 -2.19 1.02
N MET A 79 -12.85 -1.88 0.34
CA MET A 79 -12.73 -0.65 -0.46
C MET A 79 -13.78 -0.54 -1.59
N ARG A 80 -14.24 -1.65 -2.16
CA ARG A 80 -15.27 -1.64 -3.22
C ARG A 80 -16.68 -1.42 -2.68
N LEU A 81 -16.89 -1.66 -1.39
CA LEU A 81 -18.18 -1.51 -0.71
C LEU A 81 -18.37 -0.10 -0.15
N LYS A 82 -17.28 0.64 0.11
CA LYS A 82 -17.37 2.06 0.43
C LYS A 82 -17.72 2.83 -0.85
N PRO A 83 -18.85 3.56 -0.88
CA PRO A 83 -19.05 4.56 -1.92
C PRO A 83 -17.89 5.57 -1.84
N PRO A 84 -17.46 6.17 -2.96
CA PRO A 84 -16.57 7.33 -2.88
C PRO A 84 -17.36 8.39 -2.13
N SER A 85 -17.12 8.52 -0.82
CA SER A 85 -17.80 9.54 -0.05
C SER A 85 -17.37 10.88 -0.64
N GLU A 86 -18.34 11.63 -1.14
CA GLU A 86 -18.17 13.00 -1.57
C GLU A 86 -17.73 13.79 -0.32
N PHE A 87 -16.42 14.02 -0.21
CA PHE A 87 -15.86 15.03 0.67
C PHE A 87 -15.70 16.32 -0.12
#